data_AF-A0A2V6XAZ1-F1
#
_entry.id   AF-A0A2V6XAZ1-F1
#
_cell.length_a   1.000
_cell.length_b   1.000
_cell.length_c   1.000
_cell.angle_alpha   90.00
_cell.angle_beta   90.00
_cell.angle_gamma   90.00
#
_symmetry.space_group_name_H-M   'P 1'
#
loop_
_entity.id
_entity.type
_entity.pdbx_description
1 polymer ?
#
loop_
_entity_poly.entity_id
_entity_poly.type
_entity_poly.pdbx_seq_one_letter_code
_entity_poly.pdbx_strand_id
1 'polypeptide(L)'
;MTRIVLLWVAAAVLVVVDATAHAETPDALSRAKERGVLTACLDPYNYPFSSSSSEPPGFDVEIVRAVAQRAGLRALYFWADTGTRGGLGRAL
;
A
#
# COMPACT_ATOMS: atom_id res chain seq x y z
N MET A 1 -31.23 -11.10 46.59
CA MET A 1 -31.65 -11.37 45.20
C MET A 1 -31.23 -10.26 44.24
N THR A 2 -31.33 -8.98 44.62
CA THR A 2 -30.94 -7.81 43.80
C THR A 2 -29.45 -7.74 43.42
N ARG A 3 -28.53 -8.07 44.33
CA ARG A 3 -27.08 -8.04 44.08
C ARG A 3 -26.58 -9.09 43.07
N ILE A 4 -27.22 -10.26 43.03
CA ILE A 4 -26.85 -11.35 42.12
C ILE A 4 -27.25 -10.99 40.68
N VAL A 5 -28.43 -10.39 40.49
CA VAL A 5 -28.88 -9.91 39.17
C VAL A 5 -27.97 -8.81 38.64
N LEU A 6 -27.56 -7.87 39.48
CA LEU A 6 -26.60 -6.81 39.13
C LEU A 6 -25.23 -7.35 38.70
N LEU A 7 -24.74 -8.41 39.34
CA LEU A 7 -23.48 -9.07 38.98
C LEU A 7 -23.56 -9.78 37.62
N TRP A 8 -24.70 -10.40 37.30
CA TRP A 8 -24.92 -11.03 35.99
C TRP A 8 -25.06 -10.02 34.85
N VAL A 9 -25.70 -8.86 35.09
CA VAL A 9 -25.79 -7.78 34.10
C VAL A 9 -24.39 -7.18 33.82
N ALA A 10 -23.57 -6.96 34.85
CA ALA A 10 -22.21 -6.47 34.67
C ALA A 10 -21.31 -7.45 33.88
N ALA A 11 -21.45 -8.76 34.15
CA ALA A 11 -20.72 -9.78 33.40
C ALA A 11 -21.15 -9.86 31.93
N ALA A 12 -22.44 -9.70 31.64
CA ALA A 12 -22.94 -9.68 30.26
C ALA A 12 -22.45 -8.46 29.47
N VAL A 13 -22.28 -7.30 30.12
CA VAL A 13 -21.73 -6.09 29.48
C VAL A 13 -20.25 -6.26 29.12
N LEU A 14 -19.45 -6.97 29.92
CA LEU A 14 -18.03 -7.19 29.63
C LEU A 14 -17.78 -8.09 28.41
N VAL A 15 -18.65 -9.07 28.13
CA VAL A 15 -18.46 -10.03 27.01
C VAL A 15 -18.72 -9.40 25.63
N VAL A 16 -19.51 -8.31 25.56
CA VAL A 16 -19.88 -7.67 24.28
C VAL A 16 -18.76 -6.77 23.74
N VAL A 17 -17.81 -6.34 24.56
CA VAL A 17 -16.78 -5.36 24.17
C VAL A 17 -15.63 -5.98 23.36
N ASP A 18 -15.33 -7.27 23.54
CA ASP A 18 -14.14 -7.90 22.95
C ASP A 18 -14.31 -8.31 21.47
N ALA A 19 -15.55 -8.43 20.99
CA ALA A 19 -15.83 -9.01 19.67
C ALA A 19 -15.69 -8.06 18.47
N THR A 20 -15.33 -6.78 18.67
CA THR A 20 -15.45 -5.75 17.60
C THR A 20 -14.15 -5.13 17.11
N ALA A 21 -12.96 -5.56 17.55
CA ALA A 21 -11.73 -4.85 17.20
C ALA A 21 -10.59 -5.74 16.71
N HIS A 22 -10.83 -6.60 15.71
CA HIS A 22 -9.76 -6.84 14.74
C HIS A 22 -9.71 -5.61 13.84
N ALA A 23 -8.88 -4.63 14.20
CA ALA A 23 -8.63 -3.47 13.35
C ALA A 23 -8.08 -3.97 12.01
N GLU A 24 -8.93 -3.97 10.99
CA GLU A 24 -8.55 -4.37 9.64
C GLU A 24 -7.46 -3.40 9.16
N THR A 25 -6.31 -3.93 8.75
CA THR A 25 -5.27 -3.07 8.19
C THR A 25 -5.80 -2.48 6.89
N PRO A 26 -5.81 -1.14 6.74
CA PRO A 26 -6.39 -0.51 5.56
C PRO A 26 -5.69 -1.05 4.31
N ASP A 27 -6.46 -1.37 3.27
CA ASP A 27 -5.92 -1.92 2.03
C ASP A 27 -4.96 -0.93 1.35
N ALA A 28 -4.21 -1.40 0.34
CA ALA A 28 -3.19 -0.57 -0.31
C ALA A 28 -3.75 0.71 -0.95
N LEU A 29 -4.97 0.66 -1.52
CA LEU A 29 -5.61 1.82 -2.12
C LEU A 29 -6.06 2.81 -1.05
N SER A 30 -6.65 2.34 0.04
CA SER A 30 -7.02 3.18 1.19
C SER A 30 -5.81 3.93 1.74
N ARG A 31 -4.69 3.23 1.98
CA ARG A 31 -3.45 3.86 2.44
C ARG A 31 -2.86 4.86 1.43
N ALA A 32 -2.97 4.58 0.13
CA ALA A 32 -2.50 5.51 -0.91
C ALA A 32 -3.33 6.79 -0.96
N LYS A 33 -4.66 6.67 -0.85
CA LYS A 33 -5.59 7.79 -0.77
C LYS A 33 -5.37 8.64 0.48
N GLU A 34 -5.25 8.00 1.65
CA GLU A 34 -4.96 8.69 2.92
C GLU A 34 -3.65 9.50 2.85
N ARG A 35 -2.62 8.98 2.18
CA ARG A 35 -1.33 9.67 2.02
C ARG A 35 -1.31 10.69 0.87
N GLY A 36 -2.31 10.67 -0.02
CA GLY A 36 -2.32 11.47 -1.24
C GLY A 36 -1.24 11.07 -2.26
N VAL A 37 -0.70 9.86 -2.18
CA VAL A 37 0.45 9.41 -2.98
C VAL A 37 0.26 7.99 -3.50
N LEU A 38 0.47 7.81 -4.80
CA LEU A 38 0.65 6.51 -5.43
C LEU A 38 2.15 6.23 -5.58
N THR A 39 2.68 5.31 -4.78
CA THR A 39 4.07 4.87 -4.88
C THR A 39 4.19 3.69 -5.84
N ALA A 40 5.04 3.80 -6.85
CA ALA A 40 5.36 2.72 -7.79
C ALA A 40 6.84 2.35 -7.70
N CYS A 41 7.12 1.04 -7.70
CA CYS A 41 8.48 0.53 -7.88
C CYS A 41 8.76 0.44 -9.38
N LEU A 42 9.89 0.97 -9.83
CA LEU A 42 10.31 0.98 -11.23
C LEU A 42 11.80 0.70 -11.32
N ASP A 43 12.25 0.10 -12.41
CA ASP A 43 13.67 -0.09 -12.68
C ASP A 43 14.23 1.12 -13.46
N PRO A 44 15.33 1.75 -13.01
CA PRO A 44 15.89 2.93 -13.65
C PRO A 44 16.55 2.67 -15.02
N TYR A 45 16.75 1.41 -15.41
CA TYR A 45 17.49 1.01 -16.61
C TYR A 45 16.66 0.11 -17.55
N ASN A 46 15.36 -0.07 -17.27
CA ASN A 46 14.49 -0.96 -18.03
C ASN A 46 13.90 -0.26 -19.26
N TYR A 47 14.75 0.13 -20.20
CA TYR A 47 14.28 0.70 -21.47
C TYR A 47 13.51 -0.34 -22.31
N PRO A 48 12.45 0.05 -23.03
CA PRO A 48 11.85 1.39 -23.13
C PRO A 48 10.74 1.68 -22.09
N PHE A 49 10.59 0.82 -21.07
CA PHE A 49 9.51 0.84 -20.11
C PHE A 49 9.69 1.94 -19.05
N SER A 50 10.88 2.05 -18.47
CA SER A 50 11.18 3.02 -17.41
C SER A 50 12.64 3.42 -17.37
N SER A 51 12.87 4.70 -17.09
CA SER A 51 14.18 5.30 -16.87
C SER A 51 14.08 6.45 -15.88
N SER A 52 15.06 6.54 -14.98
CA SER A 52 15.14 7.65 -14.03
C SER A 52 15.89 8.87 -14.59
N SER A 53 16.50 8.74 -15.77
CA SER A 53 17.47 9.71 -16.30
C SER A 53 17.30 10.06 -17.78
N SER A 54 16.25 9.57 -18.46
CA SER A 54 15.96 9.94 -19.85
C SER A 54 14.68 10.75 -20.01
N GLU A 55 14.60 11.44 -21.15
CA GLU A 55 13.37 12.07 -21.67
C GLU A 55 13.14 11.54 -23.10
N PRO A 56 12.01 10.85 -23.38
CA PRO A 56 10.95 10.50 -22.44
C PRO A 56 11.40 9.50 -21.35
N PRO A 57 10.72 9.48 -20.19
CA PRO A 57 11.09 8.64 -19.04
C PRO A 57 10.69 7.17 -19.18
N GLY A 58 9.99 6.80 -20.27
CA GLY A 58 9.46 5.46 -20.52
C GLY A 58 7.97 5.35 -20.19
N PHE A 59 7.29 4.44 -20.89
CA PHE A 59 5.82 4.40 -20.87
C PHE A 59 5.22 3.92 -19.54
N ASP A 60 5.92 3.11 -18.74
CA ASP A 60 5.43 2.74 -17.41
C ASP A 60 5.41 3.95 -16.47
N VAL A 61 6.40 4.84 -16.57
CA VAL A 61 6.45 6.11 -15.82
C VAL A 61 5.26 7.00 -16.21
N GLU A 62 4.96 7.08 -17.51
CA GLU A 62 3.86 7.87 -18.06
C GLU A 62 2.49 7.31 -17.65
N ILE A 63 2.31 5.99 -17.69
CA ILE A 63 1.08 5.31 -17.26
C ILE A 63 0.86 5.55 -15.76
N VAL A 64 1.86 5.31 -14.91
CA VAL A 64 1.75 5.55 -13.46
C VAL A 64 1.41 7.02 -13.18
N ARG A 65 2.05 7.95 -13.90
CA ARG A 65 1.76 9.38 -13.78
C ARG A 65 0.31 9.69 -14.13
N ALA A 66 -0.19 9.16 -15.25
CA ALA A 66 -1.56 9.39 -15.70
C ALA A 66 -2.59 8.77 -14.74
N VAL A 67 -2.31 7.57 -14.19
CA VAL A 67 -3.16 6.91 -13.20
C VAL A 67 -3.22 7.73 -11.91
N ALA A 68 -2.07 8.20 -11.40
CA ALA A 68 -2.02 9.04 -10.21
C ALA A 68 -2.81 10.35 -10.41
N GLN A 69 -2.62 11.03 -11.54
CA GLN A 69 -3.36 12.25 -11.88
C GLN A 69 -4.88 12.01 -11.92
N ARG A 70 -5.33 10.93 -12.58
CA ARG A 70 -6.77 10.56 -12.62
C ARG A 70 -7.34 10.27 -11.23
N ALA A 71 -6.52 9.74 -10.32
CA ALA A 71 -6.92 9.46 -8.94
C ALA A 71 -6.80 10.68 -8.00
N GLY A 72 -6.33 11.84 -8.48
CA GLY A 72 -6.06 13.01 -7.63
C GLY A 72 -4.88 12.80 -6.66
N LEU A 73 -3.95 11.91 -7.00
CA LEU A 73 -2.79 11.55 -6.19
C LEU A 73 -1.50 12.03 -6.85
N ARG A 74 -0.45 12.23 -6.05
CA ARG A 74 0.91 12.43 -6.54
C ARG A 74 1.58 11.10 -6.83
N ALA A 75 2.25 10.97 -7.97
CA ALA A 75 3.11 9.82 -8.24
C ALA A 75 4.43 9.95 -7.48
N LEU A 76 4.86 8.88 -6.81
CA LEU A 76 6.18 8.73 -6.23
C LEU A 76 6.84 7.48 -6.81
N TYR A 77 8.07 7.61 -7.27
CA TYR A 77 8.81 6.51 -7.88
C TYR A 77 9.89 6.02 -6.91
N PHE A 78 9.85 4.73 -6.60
CA PHE A 78 10.92 4.03 -5.93
C PHE A 78 11.74 3.30 -6.99
N TRP A 79 12.96 3.78 -7.25
CA TRP A 79 13.85 3.20 -8.24
C TRP A 79 14.61 2.02 -7.65
N ALA A 80 14.38 0.83 -8.20
CA ALA A 80 15.05 -0.39 -7.79
C ALA A 80 15.76 -1.01 -9.00
N ASP A 81 17.08 -1.12 -8.95
CA ASP A 81 17.85 -1.88 -9.94
C ASP A 81 17.48 -3.37 -9.83
N THR A 82 16.89 -3.92 -10.89
CA THR A 82 16.48 -5.32 -10.99
C THR A 82 17.42 -6.17 -11.83
N GLY A 83 18.43 -5.58 -12.49
CA GLY A 83 19.38 -6.29 -13.33
C GLY A 83 20.17 -7.38 -12.60
N THR A 84 20.35 -7.21 -11.29
CA THR A 84 21.02 -8.19 -10.41
C THR A 84 20.06 -9.04 -9.58
N ARG A 85 18.75 -8.76 -9.60
CA ARG A 85 17.76 -9.37 -8.71
C ARG A 85 17.11 -10.64 -9.26
N GLY A 86 17.47 -11.06 -10.47
CA GLY A 86 17.01 -12.31 -11.08
C GLY A 86 17.84 -12.72 -12.30
N GLY A 87 17.51 -13.89 -12.88
CA GLY A 87 18.12 -14.37 -14.13
C GLY A 87 19.63 -14.49 -14.08
N LEU A 88 20.31 -13.99 -15.13
CA LEU A 88 21.77 -14.02 -15.29
C LEU A 88 22.51 -13.26 -14.19
N GLY A 89 21.86 -12.34 -13.46
CA GLY A 89 22.45 -11.61 -12.34
C GLY A 89 22.80 -12.49 -11.12
N ARG A 90 22.28 -13.73 -11.05
CA ARG A 90 22.73 -14.75 -10.07
C ARG A 90 23.67 -15.81 -10.68
N ALA A 91 23.88 -15.78 -11.99
CA ALA A 91 24.69 -16.75 -12.71
C ALA A 91 26.12 -16.28 -12.97
N LEU A 92 26.42 -15.01 -12.66
CA LEU A 92 27.75 -14.38 -12.75
C LEU A 92 28.35 -14.18 -11.36
#